data_AF-A0A8S0FXK3-F1
#
_entry.id   AF-A0A8S0FXK3-F1
#
_cell.length_a   1.000
_cell.length_b   1.000
_cell.length_c   1.000
_cell.angle_alpha   90.00
_cell.angle_beta   90.00
_cell.angle_gamma   90.00
#
_symmetry.space_group_name_H-M   'P 1'
#
loop_
_entity.id
_entity.type
_entity.pdbx_description
1 polymer ?
#
loop_
_entity_poly.entity_id
_entity_poly.type
_entity_poly.pdbx_seq_one_letter_code
_entity_poly.pdbx_strand_id
1 'polypeptide(L)' 'MEQLRAELSHLLGEKLSRIECVNEKADTALWALYDSQGNPMPLMEHQYKR' A
#
# COMPACT_ATOMS: atom_id res chain seq x y z
N MET A 1 10.57 2.22 -3.73
CA MET A 1 9.50 1.18 -3.67
C MET A 1 9.74 0.14 -2.59
N GLU A 2 10.94 -0.44 -2.47
CA GLU A 2 11.20 -1.48 -1.45
C GLU A 2 11.04 -0.99 -0.01
N GLN A 3 11.47 0.25 0.28
CA GLN A 3 11.31 0.85 1.61
C GLN A 3 9.83 1.07 1.95
N LEU A 4 9.04 1.65 1.04
CA LEU A 4 7.59 1.81 1.21
C LEU A 4 6.90 0.46 1.42
N ARG A 5 7.28 -0.58 0.66
CA ARG A 5 6.75 -1.93 0.84
C ARG A 5 7.11 -2.48 2.23
N ALA A 6 8.34 -2.28 2.69
CA ALA A 6 8.78 -2.73 4.00
C ALA A 6 8.04 -2.01 5.14
N GLU A 7 7.86 -0.69 5.04
CA GLU A 7 7.12 0.09 6.03
C GLU A 7 5.63 -0.28 6.06
N LEU A 8 4.98 -0.41 4.90
CA LEU A 8 3.58 -0.86 4.83
C LEU A 8 3.42 -2.29 5.32
N SER A 9 4.37 -3.18 4.97
CA SER A 9 4.38 -4.56 5.46
C SER A 9 4.55 -4.62 6.98
N HIS A 10 5.37 -3.73 7.55
CA HIS A 10 5.55 -3.61 8.98
C HIS A 10 4.30 -3.04 9.67
N LEU A 11 3.70 -1.99 9.10
CA LEU A 11 2.49 -1.32 9.61
C LEU A 11 1.27 -2.26 9.61
N LEU A 12 1.10 -3.04 8.54
CA LEU A 12 0.00 -4.00 8.41
C LEU A 12 0.26 -5.29 9.22
N GLY A 13 1.50 -5.56 9.63
CA GLY A 13 1.88 -6.81 10.28
C GLY A 13 1.88 -8.02 9.33
N GLU A 14 1.74 -7.80 8.02
CA GLU A 14 1.65 -8.84 6.99
C GLU A 14 2.65 -8.60 5.86
N LYS A 15 3.13 -9.69 5.25
CA LYS A 15 4.10 -9.61 4.15
C LYS A 15 3.40 -9.21 2.86
N LEU A 16 3.74 -8.03 2.33
CA LEU A 16 3.26 -7.57 1.03
C LEU A 16 4.09 -8.20 -0.10
N SER A 17 3.44 -8.85 -1.07
CA SER A 17 4.11 -9.38 -2.25
C SER A 17 4.46 -8.26 -3.23
N ARG A 18 3.47 -7.39 -3.51
CA ARG A 18 3.57 -6.34 -4.53
C ARG A 18 2.85 -5.08 -4.05
N ILE A 19 3.37 -3.94 -4.50
CA ILE A 19 2.70 -2.64 -4.39
C ILE A 19 2.71 -2.00 -5.77
N GLU A 20 1.60 -1.41 -6.18
CA GLU A 20 1.47 -0.69 -7.45
C GLU A 20 0.97 0.73 -7.20
N CYS A 21 1.61 1.72 -7.82
CA CYS A 21 1.11 3.08 -7.80
C CYS A 21 -0.05 3.19 -8.79
N VAL A 22 -1.26 3.40 -8.27
CA VAL A 22 -2.47 3.56 -9.08
C VAL A 22 -2.65 5.02 -9.49
N ASN A 23 -2.29 5.94 -8.60
CA ASN A 23 -2.39 7.37 -8.87
C ASN A 23 -1.37 8.12 -8.03
N GLU A 24 -0.62 9.02 -8.65
CA GLU A 24 0.29 9.92 -7.94
C GLU A 24 -0.13 11.36 -8.26
N LYS A 25 -0.55 12.08 -7.22
CA LYS A 25 -0.77 13.53 -7.24
C LYS A 25 0.31 14.20 -6.40
N ALA A 26 0.48 15.50 -6.58
CA ALA A 26 1.51 16.30 -5.92
C ALA A 26 1.61 16.10 -4.39
N ASP A 27 0.49 15.81 -3.72
CA ASP A 27 0.42 15.66 -2.26
C ASP A 27 -0.13 14.29 -1.79
N THR A 28 -0.60 13.45 -2.70
CA THR A 28 -1.24 12.17 -2.37
C THR A 28 -0.91 11.10 -3.40
N ALA A 29 -0.58 9.92 -2.92
CA ALA A 29 -0.36 8.76 -3.77
C ALA A 29 -1.30 7.62 -3.35
N LEU A 30 -2.01 7.06 -4.32
CA LEU A 30 -2.88 5.90 -4.17
C LEU A 30 -2.11 4.66 -4.59
N TRP A 31 -2.04 3.70 -3.69
CA TRP A 31 -1.31 2.45 -3.88
C TRP A 31 -2.25 1.26 -3.79
N ALA A 32 -2.18 0.36 -4.76
CA ALA A 32 -2.77 -0.97 -4.65
C ALA A 32 -1.76 -1.89 -3.97
N LEU A 33 -2.17 -2.51 -2.87
CA LEU A 33 -1.34 -3.46 -2.13
C LEU A 33 -1.80 -4.88 -2.42
N TYR A 34 -0.84 -5.79 -2.53
CA TYR A 34 -1.09 -7.21 -2.75
C TYR A 34 -0.50 -8.01 -1.60
N ASP A 35 -1.30 -8.94 -1.10
CA ASP A 35 -0.89 -9.84 -0.02
C ASP A 35 0.25 -10.76 -0.47
N SER A 36 0.76 -11.58 0.44
CA SER A 36 1.82 -12.55 0.16
C SER A 36 1.46 -13.59 -0.92
N GLN A 37 0.17 -13.83 -1.16
CA GLN A 37 -0.36 -14.75 -2.17
C GLN A 37 -0.57 -14.07 -3.53
N GLY A 38 -0.41 -12.75 -3.61
CA GLY A 38 -0.63 -11.96 -4.81
C GLY A 38 -2.08 -11.54 -5.03
N ASN A 39 -2.96 -11.68 -4.04
CA ASN A 39 -4.32 -11.18 -4.12
C ASN A 39 -4.34 -9.68 -3.79
N PRO A 40 -5.17 -8.88 -4.50
CA PRO A 40 -5.35 -7.48 -4.15
C PRO A 40 -5.99 -7.39 -2.77
N MET A 41 -5.31 -6.70 -1.86
CA MET A 41 -5.88 -6.42 -0.54
C MET A 41 -6.95 -5.33 -0.70
N PRO A 42 -8.16 -5.52 -0.14
CA PRO A 42 -9.20 -4.50 -0.15
C PRO A 42 -8.85 -3.40 0.86
N LEU A 43 -7.80 -2.62 0.59
CA LEU A 43 -7.53 -1.39 1.34
C LEU A 43 -8.49 -0.29 0.86
N MET A 44 -9.68 -0.27 1.47
CA MET A 44 -10.38 0.99 1.68
C MET A 44 -9.84 1.62 2.97
N GLU A 45 -8.68 2.27 2.91
CA GLU A 45 -8.33 3.24 3.95
C GLU A 45 -8.31 4.65 3.35
N HIS A 46 -9.40 5.35 3.61
CA HIS A 46 -9.51 6.80 3.50
C HIS A 46 -8.59 7.41 4.57
N GLN A 47 -7.34 7.71 4.21
CA GLN A 47 -6.47 8.58 5.01
C GLN A 47 -7.10 9.98 5.07
N TYR A 48 -7.95 10.20 6.07
CA TYR A 48 -8.46 11.51 6.46
C TYR A 48 -7.31 12.26 7.15
N LYS A 49 -6.60 13.11 6.40
CA LYS A 49 -5.68 14.09 7.00
C LYS A 49 -6.49 15.07 7.86
N ARG A 50 -6.16 15.15 9.15
CA ARG A 50 -6.56 16.25 10.03
C ARG A 50 -5.65 17.46 9.81
#